data_AF-A0A6P4C3F2-F1
#
_entry.id   AF-A0A6P4C3F2-F1
#
_cell.length_a   1.000
_cell.length_b   1.000
_cell.length_c   1.000
_cell.angle_alpha   90.00
_cell.angle_beta   90.00
_cell.angle_gamma   90.00
#
_symmetry.space_group_name_H-M   'P 1'
#
loop_
_entity.id
_entity.type
_entity.pdbx_description
1 polymer ?
#
loop_
_entity_poly.entity_id
_entity_poly.type
_entity_poly.pdbx_seq_one_letter_code
_entity_poly.pdbx_strand_id
1 'polypeptide(L)'
;MSFGSSLFPTPHAMRFLSNSNRTSQLPLPHTFRVKSSSDVPDFLSADWLESRKKRPFGPRLDYSAEDAVRYQLEALKYNDQPRQDYGIEVMYRFAGFDPFERSTYFGPFFDLGQFERFRRIFHHSTYRVLLGHKERKIMSSLFVEENKYKQRVWIRGSRPEEEEIFQFTMVQRVGGCWDGYWLTESLLHDRDTFAGGLAY
;
A
#
# COMPACT_ATOMS: atom_id res chain seq x y z
N MET A 1 -11.35 0.97 73.80
CA MET A 1 -12.43 1.93 73.53
C MET A 1 -11.81 3.19 72.94
N SER A 2 -12.10 3.45 71.67
CA SER A 2 -12.09 4.72 70.92
C SER A 2 -10.84 5.58 70.62
N PHE A 3 -10.81 5.92 69.31
CA PHE A 3 -10.47 7.17 68.60
C PHE A 3 -9.03 7.57 68.20
N GLY A 4 -8.96 8.06 66.95
CA GLY A 4 -7.96 8.98 66.39
C GLY A 4 -6.77 8.28 65.70
N SER A 5 -6.15 8.76 64.62
CA SER A 5 -6.40 9.79 63.60
C SER A 5 -5.19 9.72 62.63
N SER A 6 -5.38 10.19 61.40
CA SER A 6 -4.39 10.34 60.30
C SER A 6 -2.99 10.86 60.67
N LEU A 7 -1.97 10.55 59.86
CA LEU A 7 -0.96 11.51 59.32
C LEU A 7 0.02 10.85 58.31
N PHE A 8 0.42 11.66 57.32
CA PHE A 8 1.32 11.39 56.17
C PHE A 8 2.84 11.45 56.55
N PRO A 9 3.77 11.12 55.63
CA PRO A 9 5.13 10.63 55.90
C PRO A 9 6.27 11.66 55.74
N THR A 10 7.51 11.27 56.07
CA THR A 10 8.85 11.65 55.50
C THR A 10 9.97 11.22 56.49
N PRO A 11 11.27 11.48 56.26
CA PRO A 11 12.19 10.78 55.34
C PRO A 11 13.44 10.24 56.07
N HIS A 12 14.19 9.30 55.46
CA HIS A 12 15.54 8.99 55.92
C HIS A 12 16.56 9.11 54.79
N ALA A 13 17.49 10.05 55.00
CA ALA A 13 18.77 10.13 54.33
C ALA A 13 19.89 9.70 55.30
N MET A 14 21.06 9.50 54.70
CA MET A 14 22.42 9.45 55.27
C MET A 14 22.96 8.05 55.63
N ARG A 15 24.08 7.66 55.00
CA ARG A 15 25.40 7.95 55.59
C ARG A 15 26.57 7.65 54.66
N PHE A 16 27.53 8.56 54.77
CA PHE A 16 28.90 8.58 54.24
C PHE A 16 29.86 7.73 55.08
N LEU A 17 31.01 7.35 54.50
CA LEU A 17 32.34 7.14 55.13
C LEU A 17 33.40 7.39 54.02
N SER A 18 34.08 8.54 53.97
CA SER A 18 35.44 8.85 54.48
C SER A 18 36.55 7.91 53.97
N ASN A 19 37.68 8.36 53.43
CA ASN A 19 38.70 9.12 54.16
C ASN A 19 39.75 9.82 53.24
N SER A 20 40.51 10.75 53.84
CA SER A 20 41.37 11.80 53.27
C SER A 20 42.77 11.39 52.75
N ASN A 21 43.38 12.22 51.88
CA ASN A 21 44.60 13.01 52.20
C ASN A 21 45.07 13.94 51.05
N ARG A 22 45.84 14.96 51.44
CA ARG A 22 46.17 16.24 50.76
C ARG A 22 47.31 16.20 49.72
N THR A 23 47.38 17.32 48.96
CA THR A 23 48.53 17.92 48.21
C THR A 23 48.95 17.16 46.95
N SER A 24 49.11 17.75 45.75
CA SER A 24 49.72 19.02 45.35
C SER A 24 49.59 19.25 43.82
N GLN A 25 49.49 20.52 43.40
CA GLN A 25 49.91 21.13 42.11
C GLN A 25 49.17 20.82 40.78
N LEU A 26 48.86 21.91 40.07
CA LEU A 26 48.19 22.05 38.76
C LEU A 26 49.03 21.52 37.58
N PRO A 27 48.40 21.10 36.46
CA PRO A 27 48.36 22.00 35.30
C PRO A 27 46.99 22.05 34.56
N LEU A 28 46.84 23.13 33.78
CA LEU A 28 45.66 23.62 33.04
C LEU A 28 44.93 22.58 32.16
N PRO A 29 43.58 22.56 32.09
CA PRO A 29 42.88 21.76 31.10
C PRO A 29 42.75 22.50 29.76
N HIS A 30 43.16 21.82 28.69
CA HIS A 30 42.89 22.18 27.31
C HIS A 30 41.41 22.51 27.09
N THR A 31 41.13 23.72 26.57
CA THR A 31 39.82 24.08 26.07
C THR A 31 39.52 23.26 24.81
N PHE A 32 38.78 22.16 24.97
CA PHE A 32 38.11 21.49 23.86
C PHE A 32 37.01 22.40 23.32
N ARG A 33 37.32 23.13 22.25
CA ARG A 33 36.33 23.88 21.47
C ARG A 33 35.49 22.87 20.67
N VAL A 34 34.40 22.41 21.25
CA VAL A 34 33.37 21.63 20.54
C VAL A 34 32.73 22.54 19.50
N LYS A 35 33.08 22.34 18.23
CA LYS A 35 32.30 22.88 17.11
C LYS A 35 31.03 22.04 17.02
N SER A 36 29.87 22.62 17.33
CA SER A 36 28.60 22.01 16.95
C SER A 36 28.47 22.13 15.43
N SER A 37 28.85 21.09 14.70
CA SER A 37 28.37 20.89 13.34
C SER A 37 26.88 20.60 13.48
N SER A 38 26.03 21.58 13.19
CA SER A 38 24.61 21.36 13.01
C SER A 38 24.42 20.66 11.66
N ASP A 39 24.81 19.39 11.59
CA ASP A 39 24.42 18.50 10.51
C ASP A 39 22.92 18.21 10.72
N VAL A 40 22.09 19.12 10.21
CA VAL A 40 20.65 18.90 10.11
C VAL A 40 20.48 17.69 9.20
N PRO A 41 19.90 16.58 9.68
CA PRO A 41 19.67 15.42 8.82
C PRO A 41 18.81 15.86 7.64
N ASP A 42 19.28 15.63 6.43
CA ASP A 42 18.50 15.93 5.23
C ASP A 42 17.37 14.90 5.13
N PHE A 43 16.24 15.20 5.79
CA PHE A 43 15.01 14.40 5.78
C PHE A 43 14.40 14.27 4.38
N LEU A 44 14.97 14.95 3.38
CA LEU A 44 14.63 14.86 1.96
C LEU A 44 15.83 14.39 1.13
N SER A 45 16.64 13.47 1.67
CA SER A 45 17.74 12.83 0.92
C SER A 45 17.28 12.43 -0.48
N ALA A 46 18.11 12.72 -1.50
CA ALA A 46 17.83 12.38 -2.90
C ALA A 46 17.44 10.90 -3.09
N ASP A 47 17.96 10.02 -2.22
CA ASP A 47 17.61 8.60 -2.14
C ASP A 47 16.13 8.33 -1.82
N TRP A 48 15.45 9.22 -1.10
CA TRP A 48 14.00 9.15 -0.84
C TRP A 48 13.21 9.34 -2.14
N LEU A 49 13.60 10.29 -2.99
CA LEU A 49 12.98 10.54 -4.29
C LEU A 49 13.25 9.38 -5.26
N GLU A 50 14.49 8.88 -5.30
CA GLU A 50 14.89 7.70 -6.08
C GLU A 50 14.17 6.41 -5.61
N SER A 51 13.97 6.24 -4.30
CA SER A 51 13.18 5.14 -3.73
C SER A 51 11.71 5.19 -4.16
N ARG A 52 11.16 6.39 -4.36
CA ARG A 52 9.81 6.60 -4.86
C ARG A 52 9.71 6.34 -6.36
N LYS A 53 10.78 6.57 -7.13
CA LYS A 53 10.89 6.17 -8.56
C LYS A 53 10.92 4.65 -8.73
N LYS A 54 11.41 3.90 -7.75
CA LYS A 54 11.44 2.41 -7.77
C LYS A 54 10.09 1.76 -7.45
N ARG A 55 9.17 2.49 -6.79
CA ARG A 55 7.86 1.95 -6.43
C ARG A 55 7.04 1.72 -7.71
N PRO A 56 6.25 0.63 -7.79
CA PRO A 56 5.39 0.40 -8.94
C PRO A 56 4.46 1.59 -9.15
N PHE A 57 3.92 1.80 -10.34
CA PHE A 57 2.85 2.77 -10.49
C PHE A 57 1.67 2.43 -9.55
N GLY A 58 0.93 3.42 -9.06
CA GLY A 58 -0.12 3.22 -8.05
C GLY A 58 -1.15 4.34 -8.07
N PRO A 59 -2.20 4.22 -7.24
CA PRO A 59 -3.31 5.17 -7.20
C PRO A 59 -2.84 6.57 -6.78
N ARG A 60 -3.45 7.60 -7.37
CA ARG A 60 -3.18 9.01 -7.11
C ARG A 60 -4.48 9.79 -6.98
N LEU A 61 -4.42 10.89 -6.24
CA LEU A 61 -5.58 11.72 -5.91
C LEU A 61 -6.13 12.50 -7.12
N ASP A 62 -5.27 12.78 -8.10
CA ASP A 62 -5.60 13.49 -9.34
C ASP A 62 -6.22 12.58 -10.41
N TYR A 63 -6.34 11.28 -10.15
CA TYR A 63 -6.92 10.35 -11.11
C TYR A 63 -8.44 10.34 -11.03
N SER A 64 -9.09 10.41 -12.19
CA SER A 64 -10.48 9.99 -12.32
C SER A 64 -10.58 8.47 -12.25
N ALA A 65 -11.80 7.96 -12.01
CA ALA A 65 -12.06 6.52 -12.05
C ALA A 65 -11.67 5.89 -13.40
N GLU A 66 -11.92 6.60 -14.50
CA GLU A 66 -11.57 6.18 -15.85
C GLU A 66 -10.05 6.14 -16.06
N ASP A 67 -9.33 7.15 -15.57
CA ASP A 67 -7.87 7.21 -15.64
C ASP A 67 -7.23 6.07 -14.86
N ALA A 68 -7.74 5.80 -13.66
CA ALA A 68 -7.26 4.70 -12.83
C ALA A 68 -7.40 3.34 -13.55
N VAL A 69 -8.52 3.08 -14.25
CA VAL A 69 -8.66 1.86 -15.06
C VAL A 69 -7.73 1.88 -16.28
N ARG A 70 -7.63 3.02 -16.97
CA ARG A 70 -6.76 3.18 -18.14
C ARG A 70 -5.30 2.87 -17.82
N TYR A 71 -4.77 3.39 -16.72
CA TYR A 71 -3.39 3.17 -16.31
C TYR A 71 -3.13 1.73 -15.85
N GLN A 72 -4.09 1.12 -15.16
CA GLN A 72 -4.03 -0.30 -14.80
C GLN A 72 -3.95 -1.19 -16.05
N LEU A 73 -4.78 -0.93 -17.05
CA LEU A 73 -4.73 -1.65 -18.32
C LEU A 73 -3.43 -1.39 -19.08
N GLU A 74 -2.91 -0.17 -19.08
CA GLU A 74 -1.61 0.13 -19.69
C GLU A 74 -0.46 -0.63 -19.01
N ALA A 75 -0.47 -0.73 -17.69
CA ALA A 75 0.51 -1.51 -16.95
C ALA A 75 0.41 -3.02 -17.30
N LEU A 76 -0.79 -3.56 -17.44
CA LEU A 76 -1.01 -4.95 -17.86
C LEU A 76 -0.60 -5.22 -19.31
N LYS A 77 -0.76 -4.23 -20.21
CA LYS A 77 -0.25 -4.30 -21.59
C LYS A 77 1.26 -4.48 -21.63
N TYR A 78 1.98 -3.83 -20.74
CA TYR A 78 3.44 -3.91 -20.61
C TYR A 78 3.86 -4.63 -19.32
N ASN A 79 3.20 -5.76 -19.02
CA ASN A 79 3.30 -6.44 -17.73
C ASN A 79 4.72 -6.68 -17.22
N ASP A 80 5.67 -7.02 -18.09
CA ASP A 80 7.03 -7.40 -17.70
C ASP A 80 8.06 -6.26 -17.81
N GLN A 81 7.60 -5.00 -17.89
CA GLN A 81 8.46 -3.83 -17.93
C GLN A 81 8.16 -2.87 -16.76
N PRO A 82 9.17 -2.42 -16.00
CA PRO A 82 10.62 -2.67 -16.15
C PRO A 82 11.11 -4.01 -15.58
N ARG A 83 10.25 -4.80 -14.92
CA ARG A 83 10.56 -6.11 -14.35
C ARG A 83 9.39 -7.06 -14.56
N GLN A 84 9.62 -8.36 -14.40
CA GLN A 84 8.58 -9.38 -14.51
C GLN A 84 7.38 -9.08 -13.60
N ASP A 85 6.17 -9.24 -14.13
CA ASP A 85 4.90 -9.03 -13.43
C ASP A 85 4.69 -7.64 -12.81
N TYR A 86 5.40 -6.63 -13.30
CA TYR A 86 5.19 -5.23 -12.91
C TYR A 86 3.74 -4.77 -13.11
N GLY A 87 3.09 -5.18 -14.20
CA GLY A 87 1.67 -4.86 -14.44
C GLY A 87 0.75 -5.39 -13.33
N ILE A 88 0.99 -6.63 -12.89
CA ILE A 88 0.28 -7.25 -11.77
C ILE A 88 0.59 -6.53 -10.46
N GLU A 89 1.83 -6.11 -10.22
CA GLU A 89 2.16 -5.30 -9.03
C GLU A 89 1.38 -3.98 -9.03
N VAL A 90 1.24 -3.32 -10.18
CA VAL A 90 0.41 -2.12 -10.31
C VAL A 90 -1.04 -2.45 -9.93
N MET A 91 -1.62 -3.52 -10.49
CA MET A 91 -2.97 -3.97 -10.12
C MET A 91 -3.12 -4.19 -8.62
N TYR A 92 -2.13 -4.83 -7.98
CA TYR A 92 -2.11 -5.08 -6.54
C TYR A 92 -2.09 -3.78 -5.74
N ARG A 93 -1.36 -2.75 -6.19
CA ARG A 93 -1.33 -1.44 -5.53
C ARG A 93 -2.63 -0.65 -5.66
N PHE A 94 -3.38 -0.87 -6.74
CA PHE A 94 -4.72 -0.29 -6.90
C PHE A 94 -5.79 -1.08 -6.15
N ALA A 95 -5.50 -2.30 -5.71
CA ALA A 95 -6.50 -3.15 -5.09
C ALA A 95 -6.97 -2.56 -3.75
N GLY A 96 -8.28 -2.31 -3.68
CA GLY A 96 -8.91 -1.66 -2.54
C GLY A 96 -9.33 -2.61 -1.43
N PHE A 97 -8.76 -3.82 -1.33
CA PHE A 97 -9.11 -4.79 -0.29
C PHE A 97 -8.17 -4.71 0.92
N ASP A 98 -8.60 -5.24 2.07
CA ASP A 98 -7.75 -5.40 3.24
C ASP A 98 -6.87 -6.67 3.08
N PRO A 99 -5.53 -6.56 3.11
CA PRO A 99 -4.63 -7.71 3.00
C PRO A 99 -4.82 -8.77 4.09
N PHE A 100 -5.42 -8.44 5.23
CA PHE A 100 -5.66 -9.37 6.32
C PHE A 100 -7.02 -10.08 6.22
N GLU A 101 -7.86 -9.71 5.26
CA GLU A 101 -9.19 -10.26 5.05
C GLU A 101 -9.30 -11.01 3.71
N ARG A 102 -10.31 -11.88 3.60
CA ARG A 102 -10.64 -12.52 2.32
C ARG A 102 -11.39 -11.53 1.43
N SER A 103 -10.95 -11.42 0.19
CA SER A 103 -11.49 -10.47 -0.78
C SER A 103 -12.24 -11.16 -1.91
N THR A 104 -13.31 -10.52 -2.38
CA THR A 104 -14.08 -10.90 -3.59
C THR A 104 -13.56 -10.21 -4.86
N TYR A 105 -12.30 -9.75 -4.86
CA TYR A 105 -11.71 -8.99 -5.98
C TYR A 105 -11.88 -9.70 -7.33
N PHE A 106 -11.71 -11.02 -7.37
CA PHE A 106 -11.89 -11.85 -8.57
C PHE A 106 -13.19 -12.65 -8.59
N GLY A 107 -14.19 -12.23 -7.80
CA GLY A 107 -15.49 -12.91 -7.66
C GLY A 107 -15.58 -13.72 -6.37
N PRO A 108 -15.13 -15.00 -6.32
CA PRO A 108 -15.08 -15.78 -5.10
C PRO A 108 -14.16 -15.17 -4.03
N PHE A 109 -14.35 -15.59 -2.77
CA PHE A 109 -13.48 -15.18 -1.67
C PHE A 109 -12.09 -15.81 -1.77
N PHE A 110 -11.08 -15.00 -2.02
CA PHE A 110 -9.67 -15.41 -2.01
C PHE A 110 -8.90 -14.71 -0.90
N ASP A 111 -7.89 -15.40 -0.38
CA ASP A 111 -6.84 -14.77 0.42
C ASP A 111 -5.83 -14.14 -0.56
N LEU A 112 -5.92 -12.81 -0.69
CA LEU A 112 -5.16 -12.03 -1.66
C LEU A 112 -4.10 -11.16 -1.01
N GLY A 113 -3.96 -11.16 0.32
CA GLY A 113 -2.98 -10.34 1.02
C GLY A 113 -1.52 -10.70 0.72
N GLN A 114 -1.30 -11.89 0.18
CA GLN A 114 0.00 -12.31 -0.35
C GLN A 114 0.05 -12.03 -1.85
N PHE A 115 1.04 -11.23 -2.26
CA PHE A 115 1.23 -10.87 -3.67
C PHE A 115 1.32 -12.10 -4.58
N GLU A 116 1.96 -13.18 -4.16
CA GLU A 116 2.09 -14.41 -4.94
C GLU A 116 0.75 -15.07 -5.24
N ARG A 117 -0.22 -15.00 -4.30
CA ARG A 117 -1.57 -15.54 -4.51
C ARG A 117 -2.32 -14.71 -5.53
N PHE A 118 -2.25 -13.38 -5.40
CA PHE A 118 -2.82 -12.44 -6.36
C PHE A 118 -2.22 -12.63 -7.76
N ARG A 119 -0.89 -12.74 -7.86
CA ARG A 119 -0.14 -12.98 -9.10
C ARG A 119 -0.54 -14.28 -9.79
N ARG A 120 -0.73 -15.37 -9.03
CA ARG A 120 -1.13 -16.67 -9.58
C ARG A 120 -2.47 -16.61 -10.32
N ILE A 121 -3.41 -15.78 -9.86
CA ILE A 121 -4.73 -15.64 -10.50
C ILE A 121 -4.60 -15.00 -11.88
N PHE A 122 -3.77 -13.96 -12.03
CA PHE A 122 -3.50 -13.35 -13.33
C PHE A 122 -2.87 -14.30 -14.35
N HIS A 123 -2.06 -15.25 -13.89
CA HIS A 123 -1.47 -16.28 -14.75
C HIS A 123 -2.43 -17.45 -15.05
N HIS A 124 -3.59 -17.51 -14.40
CA HIS A 124 -4.63 -18.49 -14.68
C HIS A 124 -5.36 -18.18 -16.01
N SER A 125 -5.94 -19.21 -16.64
CA SER A 125 -6.53 -19.12 -17.99
C SER A 125 -7.53 -17.98 -18.16
N THR A 126 -8.36 -17.71 -17.16
CA THR A 126 -9.39 -16.66 -17.19
C THR A 126 -8.81 -15.25 -17.32
N TYR A 127 -7.73 -14.94 -16.61
CA TYR A 127 -7.20 -13.57 -16.50
C TYR A 127 -5.93 -13.35 -17.31
N ARG A 128 -5.27 -14.42 -17.81
CA ARG A 128 -4.04 -14.31 -18.61
C ARG A 128 -4.18 -13.42 -19.84
N VAL A 129 -5.39 -13.35 -20.41
CA VAL A 129 -5.73 -12.48 -21.57
C VAL A 129 -5.37 -11.01 -21.32
N LEU A 130 -5.41 -10.56 -20.06
CA LEU A 130 -5.04 -9.21 -19.66
C LEU A 130 -3.54 -8.93 -19.84
N LEU A 131 -2.69 -9.95 -19.70
CA LEU A 131 -1.25 -9.82 -19.69
C LEU A 131 -0.72 -9.71 -21.12
N GLY A 132 -0.03 -8.62 -21.43
CA GLY A 132 0.54 -8.42 -22.76
C GLY A 132 -0.52 -8.28 -23.87
N HIS A 133 -1.72 -7.81 -23.53
CA HIS A 133 -2.80 -7.65 -24.50
C HIS A 133 -2.43 -6.67 -25.62
N LYS A 134 -2.89 -6.95 -26.84
CA LYS A 134 -2.59 -6.12 -28.01
C LYS A 134 -3.50 -4.90 -28.08
N GLU A 135 -4.78 -5.11 -27.80
CA GLU A 135 -5.83 -4.13 -27.97
C GLU A 135 -6.83 -4.20 -26.81
N ARG A 136 -7.42 -3.04 -26.50
CA ARG A 136 -8.50 -2.90 -25.54
C ARG A 136 -9.55 -1.94 -26.09
N LYS A 137 -10.82 -2.23 -25.86
CA LYS A 137 -11.95 -1.37 -26.22
C LYS A 137 -12.87 -1.20 -25.03
N ILE A 138 -13.15 0.04 -24.67
CA ILE A 138 -14.16 0.35 -23.64
C ILE A 138 -15.53 0.04 -24.24
N MET A 139 -16.28 -0.84 -23.60
CA MET A 139 -17.63 -1.21 -24.02
C MET A 139 -18.68 -0.33 -23.34
N SER A 140 -18.52 -0.10 -22.03
CA SER A 140 -19.43 0.75 -21.26
C SER A 140 -18.73 1.34 -20.04
N SER A 141 -19.12 2.55 -19.67
CA SER A 141 -18.74 3.23 -18.43
C SER A 141 -20.00 3.67 -17.69
N LEU A 142 -20.03 3.51 -16.36
CA LEU A 142 -21.20 3.84 -15.55
C LEU A 142 -20.77 4.24 -14.13
N PHE A 143 -21.18 5.42 -13.69
CA PHE A 143 -21.21 5.75 -12.26
C PHE A 143 -22.46 5.12 -11.64
N VAL A 144 -22.26 4.13 -10.79
CA VAL A 144 -23.35 3.45 -10.06
C VAL A 144 -23.83 4.34 -8.91
N GLU A 145 -22.88 4.97 -8.24
CA GLU A 145 -23.05 5.93 -7.14
C GLU A 145 -21.96 7.01 -7.25
N GLU A 146 -22.01 8.06 -6.43
CA GLU A 146 -21.01 9.14 -6.43
C GLU A 146 -19.58 8.60 -6.26
N ASN A 147 -19.40 7.62 -5.38
CA ASN A 147 -18.11 7.03 -5.05
C ASN A 147 -17.90 5.65 -5.68
N LYS A 148 -18.73 5.24 -6.65
CA LYS A 148 -18.65 3.89 -7.23
C LYS A 148 -18.82 3.93 -8.75
N TYR A 149 -17.82 3.41 -9.45
CA TYR A 149 -17.73 3.45 -10.90
C TYR A 149 -17.50 2.05 -11.47
N LYS A 150 -18.16 1.72 -12.57
CA LYS A 150 -18.01 0.46 -13.28
C LYS A 150 -17.62 0.70 -14.73
N GLN A 151 -16.66 -0.08 -15.22
CA GLN A 151 -16.25 -0.04 -16.63
C GLN A 151 -16.13 -1.46 -17.18
N ARG A 152 -16.80 -1.72 -18.30
CA ARG A 152 -16.62 -2.97 -19.07
C ARG A 152 -15.66 -2.73 -20.20
N VAL A 153 -14.68 -3.61 -20.32
CA VAL A 153 -13.58 -3.50 -21.28
C VAL A 153 -13.43 -4.83 -21.99
N TRP A 154 -13.53 -4.79 -23.32
CA TRP A 154 -13.15 -5.89 -24.18
C TRP A 154 -11.64 -5.86 -24.41
N ILE A 155 -10.99 -7.01 -24.33
CA ILE A 155 -9.55 -7.14 -24.37
C ILE A 155 -9.18 -8.26 -25.33
N ARG A 156 -8.22 -7.95 -26.20
CA ARG A 156 -7.62 -8.91 -27.12
C ARG A 156 -6.21 -9.27 -26.66
N GLY A 157 -6.04 -10.52 -26.27
CA GLY A 157 -4.80 -11.10 -25.78
C GLY A 157 -3.69 -11.14 -26.84
N SER A 158 -2.56 -11.71 -26.44
CA SER A 158 -1.39 -11.87 -27.32
C SER A 158 -1.55 -13.02 -28.32
N ARG A 159 -2.29 -14.08 -27.94
CA ARG A 159 -2.56 -15.25 -28.77
C ARG A 159 -3.72 -14.99 -29.76
N PRO A 160 -3.74 -15.67 -30.92
CA PRO A 160 -4.89 -15.64 -31.81
C PRO A 160 -6.13 -16.16 -31.07
N GLU A 161 -7.30 -15.55 -31.34
CA GLU A 161 -8.62 -15.91 -30.77
C GLU A 161 -8.77 -15.77 -29.24
N GLU A 162 -7.78 -15.21 -28.55
CA GLU A 162 -7.85 -14.95 -27.12
C GLU A 162 -8.51 -13.58 -26.88
N GLU A 163 -9.83 -13.55 -26.76
CA GLU A 163 -10.63 -12.34 -26.58
C GLU A 163 -11.61 -12.51 -25.43
N GLU A 164 -11.59 -11.57 -24.48
CA GLU A 164 -12.45 -11.64 -23.29
C GLU A 164 -12.92 -10.25 -22.84
N ILE A 165 -14.02 -10.23 -22.09
CA ILE A 165 -14.60 -9.01 -21.53
C ILE A 165 -14.43 -9.04 -20.02
N PHE A 166 -13.96 -7.93 -19.46
CA PHE A 166 -13.80 -7.75 -18.03
C PHE A 166 -14.57 -6.53 -17.54
N GLN A 167 -15.12 -6.63 -16.33
CA GLN A 167 -15.73 -5.54 -15.61
C GLN A 167 -14.82 -5.10 -14.46
N PHE A 168 -14.36 -3.86 -14.52
CA PHE A 168 -13.71 -3.17 -13.42
C PHE A 168 -14.78 -2.50 -12.57
N THR A 169 -14.75 -2.76 -11.27
CA THR A 169 -15.49 -1.98 -10.27
C THR A 169 -14.50 -1.16 -9.48
N MET A 170 -14.61 0.15 -9.58
CA MET A 170 -13.78 1.13 -8.89
C MET A 170 -14.59 1.76 -7.75
N VAL A 171 -13.93 1.99 -6.62
CA VAL A 171 -14.51 2.68 -5.46
C VAL A 171 -13.60 3.84 -5.07
N GLN A 172 -14.20 5.01 -4.84
CA GLN A 172 -13.51 6.14 -4.23
C GLN A 172 -13.59 5.98 -2.72
N ARG A 173 -12.43 5.89 -2.06
CA ARG A 173 -12.38 5.77 -0.60
C ARG A 173 -12.73 7.11 0.04
N VAL A 174 -13.52 7.03 1.12
CA VAL A 174 -13.90 8.18 1.95
C VAL A 174 -13.32 7.98 3.34
N GLY A 175 -12.49 8.93 3.77
CA GLY A 175 -11.79 8.91 5.05
C GLY A 175 -10.54 8.02 5.10
N GLY A 176 -9.73 8.23 6.13
CA GLY A 176 -8.47 7.51 6.34
C GLY A 176 -7.33 7.99 5.43
N CYS A 177 -6.27 7.17 5.30
CA CYS A 177 -5.08 7.51 4.53
C CYS A 177 -5.25 7.42 3.00
N TRP A 178 -6.39 6.89 2.54
CA TRP A 178 -6.74 6.72 1.13
C TRP A 178 -7.91 7.61 0.71
N ASP A 179 -8.27 8.62 1.52
CA ASP A 179 -9.39 9.51 1.23
C ASP A 179 -9.26 10.19 -0.14
N GLY A 180 -10.32 10.09 -0.96
CA GLY A 180 -10.38 10.63 -2.32
C GLY A 180 -9.73 9.77 -3.40
N TYR A 181 -9.01 8.69 -3.06
CA TYR A 181 -8.36 7.83 -4.05
C TYR A 181 -9.34 6.83 -4.68
N TRP A 182 -9.24 6.65 -6.00
CA TRP A 182 -9.91 5.58 -6.71
C TRP A 182 -9.11 4.28 -6.63
N LEU A 183 -9.72 3.25 -6.04
CA LEU A 183 -9.18 1.91 -5.90
C LEU A 183 -10.06 0.89 -6.62
N THR A 184 -9.48 -0.23 -7.01
CA THR A 184 -10.21 -1.33 -7.65
C THR A 184 -10.82 -2.22 -6.58
N GLU A 185 -12.14 -2.22 -6.49
CA GLU A 185 -12.92 -3.10 -5.62
C GLU A 185 -12.95 -4.53 -6.18
N SER A 186 -13.18 -4.66 -7.49
CA SER A 186 -13.18 -5.95 -8.18
C SER A 186 -12.83 -5.85 -9.66
N LEU A 187 -12.27 -6.95 -10.17
CA LEU A 187 -12.02 -7.22 -11.57
C LEU A 187 -12.64 -8.58 -11.89
N LEU A 188 -13.78 -8.55 -12.58
CA LEU A 188 -14.56 -9.74 -12.86
C LEU A 188 -14.55 -10.06 -14.34
N HIS A 189 -14.48 -11.34 -14.68
CA HIS A 189 -14.75 -11.82 -16.03
C HIS A 189 -16.25 -11.74 -16.30
N ASP A 190 -16.66 -11.27 -17.48
CA ASP A 190 -18.07 -11.04 -17.79
C ASP A 190 -18.90 -12.33 -17.74
N ARG A 191 -18.31 -13.49 -18.05
CA ARG A 191 -18.99 -14.80 -17.92
C ARG A 191 -19.28 -15.17 -16.47
N ASP A 192 -18.50 -14.65 -15.52
CA ASP A 192 -18.69 -14.93 -14.09
C ASP A 192 -19.85 -14.12 -13.49
N THR A 193 -20.24 -12.99 -14.11
CA THR A 193 -21.37 -12.17 -13.63
C THR A 193 -22.73 -12.83 -13.81
N PHE A 194 -22.82 -13.86 -14.68
CA PHE A 194 -24.03 -14.68 -14.86
C PHE A 194 -23.98 -16.02 -14.11
N ALA A 195 -22.85 -16.36 -13.47
CA ALA A 195 -22.68 -17.58 -12.69
C ALA A 195 -22.96 -17.34 -11.19
N GLY A 196 -24.16 -16.85 -10.88
CA GLY A 196 -24.73 -17.02 -9.55
C GLY A 196 -24.93 -18.50 -9.27
N GLY A 197 -23.93 -19.16 -8.69
CA GLY A 197 -24.06 -20.53 -8.18
C GLY A 197 -23.07 -21.52 -8.78
N LEU A 198 -21.83 -21.52 -8.29
CA LEU A 198 -21.06 -22.75 -8.14
C LEU A 198 -20.57 -22.78 -6.69
N ALA A 199 -21.46 -23.28 -5.82
CA ALA A 199 -21.06 -23.80 -4.52
C ALA A 199 -20.19 -25.04 -4.74
N TYR A 200 -19.04 -25.09 -4.08
CA TYR A 200 -18.42 -26.36 -3.70
C TYR A 200 -19.00 -26.80 -2.37
#